data_AF-A0A369B1A4-F1
#
_entry.id   AF-A0A369B1A4-F1
#
_cell.length_a   1.000
_cell.length_b   1.000
_cell.length_c   1.000
_cell.angle_alpha   90.00
_cell.angle_beta   90.00
_cell.angle_gamma   90.00
#
_symmetry.space_group_name_H-M   'P 1'
#
loop_
_entity.id
_entity.type
_entity.pdbx_description
1 polymer ?
#
loop_
_entity_poly.entity_id
_entity_poly.type
_entity_poly.pdbx_seq_one_letter_code
_entity_poly.pdbx_strand_id
1 'polypeptide(L)'
;MPNTIREIRDKAFYSAIYLRTATFPNGSQLRMIGDNAFSFSGLTKFDLPDTVETIGVNGFNYNNSLAELNISPNSELQSIGEGALKTNPKLKRIYFPSKLSSVGSAPFSGTIGLREIEVSEANPYLASSNGVLFDKGLNTLISYPADKDGSQYQLPEPVSSISDYAFEYNVNLRDLKTNNNLKEINDFAFKNMLRLEKIELKEGLERLGRLAFFGTNDLPELIIPNSVSSYGKNPFYELDGMRKIVFGKNTNYIFQGFLGGSFTNLEEIQFNSEKLQIESGAFSFFSSTNQEKLLFTVVSEEAKEELMTKLGINENNIRIIDLVDPVDPKTPVNPVDKDSKVDQNNSNKNNQGNNSDVKIINSHSGKTNQELLPKTNEKKSIISLVLGLGMLGVIPVIMKRKI
;
A
#
# COMPACT_ATOMS: atom_id res chain seq x y z
N MET A 1 39.00 -3.82 1.90
CA MET A 1 39.45 -4.03 0.50
C MET A 1 40.46 -2.96 0.15
N PRO A 2 41.49 -3.23 -0.68
CA PRO A 2 42.45 -2.21 -1.12
C PRO A 2 41.78 -1.03 -1.84
N ASN A 3 42.39 0.16 -1.78
CA ASN A 3 41.83 1.37 -2.44
C ASN A 3 41.81 1.27 -3.98
N THR A 4 42.62 0.39 -4.56
CA THR A 4 42.74 0.20 -6.01
C THR A 4 41.62 -0.64 -6.62
N ILE A 5 40.78 -1.29 -5.81
CA ILE A 5 39.64 -2.06 -6.30
C ILE A 5 38.63 -1.09 -6.92
N ARG A 6 38.33 -1.30 -8.20
CA ARG A 6 37.34 -0.50 -8.95
C ARG A 6 35.97 -1.17 -9.04
N GLU A 7 35.92 -2.49 -8.93
CA GLU A 7 34.70 -3.25 -9.12
C GLU A 7 34.64 -4.40 -8.12
N ILE A 8 33.47 -4.60 -7.54
CA ILE A 8 33.07 -5.86 -6.93
C ILE A 8 32.15 -6.52 -7.94
N ARG A 9 32.64 -7.58 -8.58
CA ARG A 9 31.91 -8.27 -9.66
C ARG A 9 30.69 -9.02 -9.14
N ASP A 10 29.86 -9.44 -10.08
CA ASP A 10 28.66 -10.22 -9.82
C ASP A 10 28.95 -11.40 -8.90
N LYS A 11 28.08 -11.57 -7.90
CA LYS A 11 28.13 -12.65 -6.91
C LYS A 11 29.43 -12.78 -6.10
N ALA A 12 30.33 -11.79 -6.10
CA ALA A 12 31.63 -11.89 -5.44
C ALA A 12 31.56 -12.27 -3.94
N PHE A 13 30.50 -11.87 -3.25
CA PHE A 13 30.20 -12.21 -1.85
C PHE A 13 28.78 -12.80 -1.70
N TYR A 14 28.28 -13.43 -2.76
CA TYR A 14 26.99 -14.12 -2.73
C TYR A 14 26.97 -15.19 -1.64
N SER A 15 25.94 -15.19 -0.80
CA SER A 15 25.76 -16.14 0.30
C SER A 15 26.94 -16.18 1.29
N ALA A 16 27.68 -15.06 1.42
CA ALA A 16 28.71 -14.90 2.43
C ALA A 16 28.07 -14.70 3.82
N ILE A 17 27.35 -15.71 4.33
CA ILE A 17 26.50 -15.65 5.53
C ILE A 17 27.26 -15.31 6.83
N TYR A 18 28.59 -15.43 6.83
CA TYR A 18 29.47 -15.08 7.94
C TYR A 18 30.17 -13.72 7.76
N LEU A 19 30.10 -13.09 6.58
CA LEU A 19 30.67 -11.76 6.33
C LEU A 19 29.87 -10.72 7.10
N ARG A 20 30.45 -10.08 8.12
CA ARG A 20 29.74 -9.08 8.94
C ARG A 20 29.91 -7.66 8.45
N THR A 21 31.10 -7.32 7.95
CA THR A 21 31.45 -5.99 7.47
C THR A 21 32.34 -6.08 6.25
N ALA A 22 32.33 -5.04 5.43
CA ALA A 22 33.31 -4.79 4.38
C ALA A 22 33.81 -3.35 4.55
N THR A 23 35.12 -3.17 4.66
CA THR A 23 35.72 -1.86 4.90
C THR A 23 36.52 -1.40 3.69
N PHE A 24 36.49 -0.09 3.44
CA PHE A 24 37.24 0.55 2.37
C PHE A 24 38.11 1.67 2.96
N PRO A 25 39.39 1.77 2.57
CA PRO A 25 40.24 2.88 2.97
C PRO A 25 39.77 4.19 2.33
N ASN A 26 40.22 5.31 2.91
CA ASN A 26 40.07 6.63 2.31
C ASN A 26 40.63 6.64 0.88
N GLY A 27 39.94 7.34 -0.03
CA GLY A 27 40.34 7.36 -1.45
C GLY A 27 40.09 6.04 -2.18
N SER A 28 39.14 5.23 -1.72
CA SER A 28 38.63 4.07 -2.48
C SER A 28 38.33 4.46 -3.93
N GLN A 29 38.70 3.60 -4.87
CA GLN A 29 38.41 3.77 -6.30
C GLN A 29 37.19 2.95 -6.76
N LEU A 30 36.45 2.34 -5.83
CA LEU A 30 35.32 1.47 -6.14
C LEU A 30 34.25 2.26 -6.90
N ARG A 31 33.92 1.82 -8.11
CA ARG A 31 32.89 2.39 -8.98
C ARG A 31 31.64 1.53 -9.07
N MET A 32 31.78 0.22 -8.98
CA MET A 32 30.67 -0.70 -9.24
C MET A 32 30.57 -1.79 -8.17
N ILE A 33 29.33 -2.04 -7.75
CA ILE A 33 28.91 -3.25 -7.07
C ILE A 33 28.01 -4.00 -8.04
N GLY A 34 28.46 -5.17 -8.50
CA GLY A 34 27.78 -5.96 -9.52
C GLY A 34 26.54 -6.69 -9.03
N ASP A 35 25.93 -7.45 -9.93
CA ASP A 35 24.67 -8.13 -9.69
C ASP A 35 24.82 -9.19 -8.61
N ASN A 36 23.90 -9.20 -7.65
CA ASN A 36 23.88 -10.13 -6.51
C ASN A 36 25.20 -10.15 -5.71
N ALA A 37 26.05 -9.12 -5.81
CA ALA A 37 27.40 -9.11 -5.23
C ALA A 37 27.41 -9.42 -3.73
N PHE A 38 26.44 -8.91 -2.97
CA PHE A 38 26.24 -9.15 -1.54
C PHE A 38 24.87 -9.78 -1.24
N SER A 39 24.26 -10.46 -2.20
CA SER A 39 22.97 -11.13 -1.98
C SER A 39 23.14 -12.28 -0.99
N PHE A 40 22.19 -12.44 -0.05
CA PHE A 40 22.24 -13.44 1.04
C PHE A 40 23.49 -13.36 1.94
N SER A 41 24.15 -12.22 2.03
CA SER A 41 25.32 -12.06 2.90
C SER A 41 24.92 -11.88 4.37
N GLY A 42 25.91 -12.04 5.25
CA GLY A 42 25.76 -11.82 6.69
C GLY A 42 25.99 -10.37 7.14
N LEU A 43 26.04 -9.42 6.20
CA LEU A 43 26.42 -8.03 6.49
C LEU A 43 25.48 -7.44 7.52
N THR A 44 26.04 -6.72 8.49
CA THR A 44 25.27 -5.94 9.47
C THR A 44 25.26 -4.46 9.13
N LYS A 45 26.36 -4.01 8.51
CA LYS A 45 26.60 -2.62 8.12
C LYS A 45 27.43 -2.59 6.85
N PHE A 46 27.15 -1.64 5.97
CA PHE A 46 27.95 -1.33 4.79
C PHE A 46 28.04 0.18 4.60
N ASP A 47 29.25 0.73 4.64
CA ASP A 47 29.53 2.13 4.31
C ASP A 47 29.90 2.21 2.82
N LEU A 48 29.01 2.76 1.99
CA LEU A 48 29.21 2.87 0.55
C LEU A 48 30.28 3.94 0.27
N PRO A 49 31.40 3.60 -0.40
CA PRO A 49 32.35 4.63 -0.82
C PRO A 49 31.70 5.65 -1.75
N ASP A 50 32.00 6.93 -1.56
CA ASP A 50 31.41 8.02 -2.37
C ASP A 50 31.65 7.86 -3.87
N THR A 51 32.69 7.12 -4.25
CA THR A 51 33.03 6.87 -5.66
C THR A 51 32.13 5.86 -6.36
N VAL A 52 31.28 5.12 -5.63
CA VAL A 52 30.42 4.11 -6.27
C VAL A 52 29.38 4.82 -7.12
N GLU A 53 29.32 4.44 -8.40
CA GLU A 53 28.40 4.97 -9.40
C GLU A 53 27.18 4.05 -9.58
N THR A 54 27.35 2.74 -9.39
CA THR A 54 26.29 1.75 -9.65
C THR A 54 26.25 0.64 -8.60
N ILE A 55 25.03 0.31 -8.17
CA ILE A 55 24.68 -0.94 -7.48
C ILE A 55 23.81 -1.78 -8.43
N GLY A 56 24.27 -2.98 -8.77
CA GLY A 56 23.61 -3.88 -9.70
C GLY A 56 22.31 -4.50 -9.16
N VAL A 57 21.67 -5.28 -10.03
CA VAL A 57 20.42 -6.00 -9.74
C VAL A 57 20.64 -6.92 -8.55
N ASN A 58 19.73 -6.87 -7.56
CA ASN A 58 19.82 -7.64 -6.32
C ASN A 58 21.14 -7.47 -5.53
N GLY A 59 21.90 -6.38 -5.73
CA GLY A 59 23.23 -6.18 -5.17
C GLY A 59 23.34 -6.44 -3.66
N PHE A 60 22.34 -6.02 -2.88
CA PHE A 60 22.21 -6.24 -1.43
C PHE A 60 20.88 -6.94 -1.07
N ASN A 61 20.35 -7.81 -1.92
CA ASN A 61 19.10 -8.53 -1.63
C ASN A 61 19.28 -9.59 -0.51
N TYR A 62 18.22 -9.86 0.26
CA TYR A 62 18.15 -10.93 1.26
C TYR A 62 19.23 -10.85 2.36
N ASN A 63 19.67 -9.64 2.73
CA ASN A 63 20.57 -9.50 3.89
C ASN A 63 19.76 -9.39 5.18
N ASN A 64 19.46 -10.55 5.77
CA ASN A 64 18.68 -10.68 7.01
C ASN A 64 19.26 -9.94 8.23
N SER A 65 20.52 -9.52 8.16
CA SER A 65 21.20 -8.79 9.25
C SER A 65 21.56 -7.35 8.93
N LEU A 66 21.41 -6.89 7.69
CA LEU A 66 21.85 -5.56 7.28
C LEU A 66 20.94 -4.51 7.92
N ALA A 67 21.49 -3.76 8.85
CA ALA A 67 20.79 -2.71 9.59
C ALA A 67 21.11 -1.31 9.07
N GLU A 68 22.30 -1.14 8.49
CA GLU A 68 22.84 0.14 8.03
C GLU A 68 23.48 -0.02 6.64
N LEU A 69 22.92 0.68 5.65
CA LEU A 69 23.58 0.95 4.37
C LEU A 69 23.76 2.46 4.26
N ASN A 70 24.98 2.93 4.51
CA ASN A 70 25.26 4.35 4.58
C ASN A 70 25.71 4.86 3.22
N ILE A 71 24.98 5.83 2.68
CA ILE A 71 25.28 6.55 1.44
C ILE A 71 25.43 8.03 1.82
N SER A 72 26.57 8.63 1.51
CA SER A 72 26.83 10.02 1.89
C SER A 72 26.14 11.01 0.93
N PRO A 73 25.91 12.27 1.35
CA PRO A 73 25.46 13.35 0.48
C PRO A 73 26.36 13.63 -0.73
N ASN A 74 27.65 13.29 -0.65
CA ASN A 74 28.65 13.53 -1.71
C ASN A 74 28.80 12.33 -2.65
N SER A 75 27.96 11.31 -2.51
CA SER A 75 28.05 10.09 -3.31
C SER A 75 27.83 10.35 -4.81
N GLU A 76 28.65 9.69 -5.63
CA GLU A 76 28.59 9.63 -7.09
C GLU A 76 27.58 8.61 -7.60
N LEU A 77 26.76 8.02 -6.71
CA LEU A 77 25.81 6.97 -7.06
C LEU A 77 24.76 7.50 -8.04
N GLN A 78 24.70 6.88 -9.21
CA GLN A 78 23.82 7.23 -10.31
C GLN A 78 22.69 6.22 -10.47
N SER A 79 22.92 4.93 -10.17
CA SER A 79 21.91 3.89 -10.36
C SER A 79 21.90 2.80 -9.29
N ILE A 80 20.69 2.35 -8.97
CA ILE A 80 20.40 1.19 -8.12
C ILE A 80 19.53 0.23 -8.94
N GLY A 81 20.00 -1.00 -9.15
CA GLY A 81 19.30 -2.01 -9.94
C GLY A 81 18.03 -2.54 -9.29
N GLU A 82 17.21 -3.23 -10.09
CA GLU A 82 15.99 -3.90 -9.63
C GLU A 82 16.26 -4.79 -8.40
N GLY A 83 15.39 -4.66 -7.40
CA GLY A 83 15.46 -5.47 -6.18
C GLY A 83 16.77 -5.36 -5.39
N ALA A 84 17.63 -4.37 -5.67
CA ALA A 84 18.96 -4.27 -5.07
C ALA A 84 18.92 -4.22 -3.53
N LEU A 85 17.85 -3.70 -2.94
CA LEU A 85 17.66 -3.54 -1.50
C LEU A 85 16.47 -4.35 -0.98
N LYS A 86 16.02 -5.35 -1.74
CA LYS A 86 14.91 -6.23 -1.39
C LYS A 86 15.25 -7.10 -0.18
N THR A 87 14.24 -7.41 0.65
CA THR A 87 14.34 -8.32 1.80
C THR A 87 15.49 -8.00 2.75
N ASN A 88 15.56 -6.76 3.21
CA ASN A 88 16.49 -6.31 4.26
C ASN A 88 15.73 -5.98 5.56
N PRO A 89 15.26 -6.98 6.34
CA PRO A 89 14.29 -6.78 7.41
C PRO A 89 14.78 -5.92 8.59
N LYS A 90 16.09 -5.66 8.69
CA LYS A 90 16.68 -4.80 9.73
C LYS A 90 17.05 -3.41 9.24
N LEU A 91 17.02 -3.15 7.94
CA LEU A 91 17.36 -1.84 7.39
C LEU A 91 16.24 -0.86 7.73
N LYS A 92 16.56 0.18 8.50
CA LYS A 92 15.56 1.12 9.01
C LYS A 92 15.43 2.39 8.19
N ARG A 93 16.52 2.83 7.58
CA ARG A 93 16.60 4.10 6.85
C ARG A 93 17.55 3.96 5.67
N ILE A 94 17.35 4.80 4.67
CA ILE A 94 18.27 4.96 3.55
C ILE A 94 18.21 6.40 3.03
N TYR A 95 19.35 6.89 2.55
CA TYR A 95 19.49 8.20 1.96
C TYR A 95 19.86 8.06 0.47
N PHE A 96 19.19 8.82 -0.39
CA PHE A 96 19.44 8.89 -1.83
C PHE A 96 20.13 10.22 -2.21
N PRO A 97 21.34 10.17 -2.78
CA PRO A 97 22.13 11.37 -3.10
C PRO A 97 21.60 12.10 -4.34
N SER A 98 22.13 13.30 -4.60
CA SER A 98 21.65 14.19 -5.67
C SER A 98 21.85 13.64 -7.08
N LYS A 99 22.86 12.78 -7.29
CA LYS A 99 23.19 12.20 -8.60
C LYS A 99 22.41 10.93 -8.95
N LEU A 100 21.66 10.36 -8.00
CA LEU A 100 20.89 9.13 -8.22
C LEU A 100 19.73 9.43 -9.17
N SER A 101 19.82 8.90 -10.39
CA SER A 101 18.86 9.15 -11.47
C SER A 101 17.96 7.96 -11.78
N SER A 102 18.36 6.76 -11.35
CA SER A 102 17.62 5.53 -11.61
C SER A 102 17.57 4.61 -10.40
N VAL A 103 16.35 4.19 -10.04
CA VAL A 103 16.09 3.15 -9.05
C VAL A 103 15.20 2.11 -9.72
N GLY A 104 15.70 0.89 -9.85
CA GLY A 104 14.98 -0.22 -10.46
C GLY A 104 13.69 -0.57 -9.70
N SER A 105 12.85 -1.38 -10.32
CA SER A 105 11.55 -1.77 -9.77
C SER A 105 11.68 -2.47 -8.40
N ALA A 106 10.64 -2.30 -7.57
CA ALA A 106 10.48 -2.93 -6.27
C ALA A 106 11.74 -2.88 -5.36
N PRO A 107 12.42 -1.73 -5.22
CA PRO A 107 13.75 -1.66 -4.60
C PRO A 107 13.73 -2.10 -3.14
N PHE A 108 12.60 -1.94 -2.44
CA PHE A 108 12.41 -2.25 -1.02
C PHE A 108 11.39 -3.35 -0.74
N SER A 109 10.99 -4.13 -1.75
CA SER A 109 10.04 -5.24 -1.53
C SER A 109 10.56 -6.16 -0.40
N GLY A 110 9.68 -6.56 0.53
CA GLY A 110 10.07 -7.36 1.70
C GLY A 110 11.06 -6.72 2.69
N THR A 111 11.46 -5.45 2.53
CA THR A 111 12.30 -4.71 3.49
C THR A 111 11.43 -4.14 4.61
N ILE A 112 10.90 -5.06 5.42
CA ILE A 112 9.87 -4.79 6.42
C ILE A 112 10.29 -3.87 7.58
N GLY A 113 11.59 -3.63 7.76
CA GLY A 113 12.12 -2.76 8.82
C GLY A 113 12.21 -1.29 8.43
N LEU A 114 11.99 -0.95 7.15
CA LEU A 114 12.22 0.39 6.63
C LEU A 114 11.17 1.36 7.17
N ARG A 115 11.62 2.47 7.75
CA ARG A 115 10.77 3.51 8.35
C ARG A 115 10.75 4.80 7.55
N GLU A 116 11.85 5.07 6.86
CA GLU A 116 12.12 6.37 6.27
C GLU A 116 13.08 6.23 5.09
N ILE A 117 12.74 6.90 3.99
CA ILE A 117 13.60 7.11 2.83
C ILE A 117 13.85 8.60 2.74
N GLU A 118 15.10 9.03 2.81
CA GLU A 118 15.50 10.42 2.62
C GLU A 118 16.06 10.59 1.20
N VAL A 119 15.80 11.74 0.60
CA VAL A 119 16.32 12.09 -0.73
C VAL A 119 16.93 13.47 -0.64
N SER A 120 18.08 13.67 -1.27
CA SER A 120 18.67 15.00 -1.41
C SER A 120 17.70 15.98 -2.06
N GLU A 121 17.53 17.17 -1.48
CA GLU A 121 16.71 18.24 -2.09
C GLU A 121 17.19 18.63 -3.49
N ALA A 122 18.50 18.50 -3.73
CA ALA A 122 19.15 18.74 -5.01
C ALA A 122 18.99 17.60 -6.02
N ASN A 123 18.39 16.46 -5.63
CA ASN A 123 18.10 15.38 -6.58
C ASN A 123 17.01 15.85 -7.57
N PRO A 124 17.27 15.82 -8.89
CA PRO A 124 16.33 16.33 -9.88
C PRO A 124 15.30 15.28 -10.36
N TYR A 125 15.41 14.02 -9.91
CA TYR A 125 14.60 12.89 -10.38
C TYR A 125 13.64 12.34 -9.31
N LEU A 126 14.06 12.41 -8.04
CA LEU A 126 13.36 11.83 -6.90
C LEU A 126 13.07 12.90 -5.84
N ALA A 127 12.07 12.63 -5.02
CA ALA A 127 11.76 13.41 -3.83
C ALA A 127 11.39 12.48 -2.67
N SER A 128 11.63 12.96 -1.45
CA SER A 128 11.04 12.38 -0.26
C SER A 128 10.10 13.38 0.37
N SER A 129 8.91 12.93 0.77
CA SER A 129 8.00 13.72 1.61
C SER A 129 7.61 12.91 2.82
N ASN A 130 7.97 13.39 4.01
CA ASN A 130 7.77 12.70 5.29
C ASN A 130 8.29 11.25 5.28
N GLY A 131 9.42 11.00 4.64
CA GLY A 131 10.04 9.68 4.55
C GLY A 131 9.45 8.73 3.52
N VAL A 132 8.49 9.18 2.69
CA VAL A 132 7.90 8.43 1.58
C VAL A 132 8.56 8.85 0.28
N LEU A 133 8.90 7.87 -0.58
CA LEU A 133 9.62 8.10 -1.83
C LEU A 133 8.67 8.37 -3.00
N PHE A 134 8.99 9.39 -3.78
CA PHE A 134 8.27 9.82 -4.98
C PHE A 134 9.24 10.12 -6.14
N ASP A 135 8.68 10.28 -7.33
CA ASP A 135 9.33 11.07 -8.39
C ASP A 135 9.45 12.54 -7.97
N LYS A 136 10.31 13.31 -8.64
CA LYS A 136 10.56 14.72 -8.29
C LYS A 136 9.29 15.57 -8.28
N GLY A 137 8.36 15.28 -9.19
CA GLY A 137 7.10 16.01 -9.34
C GLY A 137 6.00 15.58 -8.36
N LEU A 138 6.24 14.57 -7.52
CA LEU A 138 5.24 13.95 -6.64
C LEU A 138 4.02 13.38 -7.40
N ASN A 139 4.17 13.05 -8.68
CA ASN A 139 3.11 12.43 -9.49
C ASN A 139 2.99 10.92 -9.24
N THR A 140 4.07 10.28 -8.78
CA THR A 140 4.14 8.84 -8.56
C THR A 140 4.65 8.57 -7.16
N LEU A 141 3.84 7.88 -6.35
CA LEU A 141 4.32 7.30 -5.09
C LEU A 141 5.07 6.00 -5.42
N ILE A 142 6.38 6.04 -5.24
CA ILE A 142 7.28 4.93 -5.58
C ILE A 142 7.35 3.91 -4.44
N SER A 143 7.51 4.38 -3.19
CA SER A 143 7.58 3.48 -2.04
C SER A 143 7.18 4.17 -0.74
N TYR A 144 6.28 3.52 -0.02
CA TYR A 144 5.90 3.80 1.35
C TYR A 144 6.60 2.80 2.28
N PRO A 145 7.45 3.24 3.22
CA PRO A 145 8.21 2.31 4.06
C PRO A 145 7.32 1.41 4.91
N ALA A 146 7.64 0.11 4.97
CA ALA A 146 6.79 -0.91 5.60
C ALA A 146 6.60 -0.75 7.13
N ASP A 147 7.62 -0.26 7.86
CA ASP A 147 7.54 0.07 9.30
C ASP A 147 7.48 1.59 9.52
N LYS A 148 7.07 2.38 8.52
CA LYS A 148 6.80 3.82 8.72
C LYS A 148 5.74 3.99 9.80
N ASP A 149 6.02 4.87 10.75
CA ASP A 149 5.09 5.21 11.82
C ASP A 149 3.89 6.01 11.29
N GLY A 150 2.74 5.84 11.93
CA GLY A 150 1.48 6.51 11.58
C GLY A 150 0.40 5.51 11.12
N SER A 151 -0.81 5.70 11.65
CA SER A 151 -1.97 4.86 11.31
C SER A 151 -2.83 5.44 10.19
N GLN A 152 -2.55 6.67 9.75
CA GLN A 152 -3.31 7.34 8.70
C GLN A 152 -2.37 7.97 7.68
N TYR A 153 -2.78 7.95 6.43
CA TYR A 153 -2.05 8.58 5.35
C TYR A 153 -3.01 9.16 4.30
N GLN A 154 -2.77 10.41 3.92
CA GLN A 154 -3.44 11.07 2.82
C GLN A 154 -2.45 11.17 1.66
N LEU A 155 -2.83 10.61 0.51
CA LEU A 155 -2.04 10.74 -0.70
C LEU A 155 -2.00 12.23 -1.11
N PRO A 156 -0.80 12.82 -1.36
CA PRO A 156 -0.69 14.20 -1.82
C PRO A 156 -1.43 14.41 -3.14
N GLU A 157 -2.06 15.57 -3.35
CA GLU A 157 -2.88 15.84 -4.52
C GLU A 157 -2.22 15.53 -5.89
N PRO A 158 -0.94 15.85 -6.15
CA PRO A 158 -0.34 15.62 -7.47
C PRO A 158 -0.24 14.14 -7.87
N VAL A 159 -0.32 13.21 -6.92
CA VAL A 159 -0.08 11.79 -7.22
C VAL A 159 -1.17 11.23 -8.13
N SER A 160 -0.78 10.78 -9.31
CA SER A 160 -1.64 10.12 -10.30
C SER A 160 -1.37 8.62 -10.41
N SER A 161 -0.26 8.11 -9.86
CA SER A 161 0.09 6.68 -9.90
C SER A 161 0.70 6.18 -8.59
N ILE A 162 0.39 4.94 -8.21
CA ILE A 162 1.05 4.19 -7.14
C ILE A 162 1.84 3.04 -7.77
N SER A 163 3.17 3.03 -7.60
CA SER A 163 4.08 2.06 -8.22
C SER A 163 3.90 0.61 -7.71
N ASP A 164 4.53 -0.32 -8.43
CA ASP A 164 4.56 -1.72 -8.03
C ASP A 164 5.13 -1.88 -6.61
N TYR A 165 4.47 -2.70 -5.79
CA TYR A 165 4.87 -2.98 -4.40
C TYR A 165 4.97 -1.75 -3.48
N ALA A 166 4.39 -0.60 -3.86
CA ALA A 166 4.64 0.66 -3.16
C ALA A 166 4.29 0.62 -1.65
N PHE A 167 3.24 -0.06 -1.24
CA PHE A 167 2.84 -0.22 0.17
C PHE A 167 3.02 -1.65 0.69
N GLU A 168 3.82 -2.48 0.00
CA GLU A 168 3.96 -3.89 0.31
C GLU A 168 4.40 -4.12 1.77
N TYR A 169 3.74 -5.06 2.47
CA TYR A 169 4.06 -5.45 3.84
C TYR A 169 3.95 -4.34 4.89
N ASN A 170 3.25 -3.23 4.61
CA ASN A 170 3.10 -2.20 5.63
C ASN A 170 2.39 -2.74 6.89
N VAL A 171 2.96 -2.46 8.07
CA VAL A 171 2.51 -3.02 9.36
C VAL A 171 1.88 -2.00 10.31
N ASN A 172 1.70 -0.74 9.89
CA ASN A 172 1.22 0.32 10.78
C ASN A 172 0.02 1.11 10.23
N LEU A 173 -0.08 1.28 8.91
CA LEU A 173 -1.12 2.09 8.25
C LEU A 173 -2.47 1.38 8.30
N ARG A 174 -3.47 2.07 8.83
CA ARG A 174 -4.85 1.59 9.00
C ARG A 174 -5.85 2.29 8.08
N ASP A 175 -5.67 3.58 7.84
CA ASP A 175 -6.59 4.41 7.04
C ASP A 175 -5.81 5.12 5.93
N LEU A 176 -6.03 4.66 4.69
CA LEU A 176 -5.43 5.24 3.48
C LEU A 176 -6.50 6.01 2.69
N LYS A 177 -6.30 7.33 2.58
CA LYS A 177 -7.13 8.19 1.73
C LYS A 177 -6.38 8.49 0.44
N THR A 178 -6.94 8.10 -0.70
CA THR A 178 -6.39 8.53 -2.00
C THR A 178 -6.79 9.98 -2.30
N ASN A 179 -6.28 10.53 -3.38
CA ASN A 179 -6.67 11.85 -3.90
C ASN A 179 -7.59 11.68 -5.13
N ASN A 180 -8.03 12.79 -5.72
CA ASN A 180 -8.89 12.80 -6.91
C ASN A 180 -8.10 12.69 -8.24
N ASN A 181 -6.77 12.77 -8.21
CA ASN A 181 -5.90 12.69 -9.39
C ASN A 181 -5.38 11.27 -9.65
N LEU A 182 -5.55 10.35 -8.69
CA LEU A 182 -5.08 8.97 -8.78
C LEU A 182 -5.79 8.25 -9.93
N LYS A 183 -5.02 7.84 -10.94
CA LYS A 183 -5.46 7.11 -12.13
C LYS A 183 -5.12 5.64 -12.07
N GLU A 184 -3.97 5.31 -11.49
CA GLU A 184 -3.44 3.95 -11.57
C GLU A 184 -2.88 3.46 -10.24
N ILE A 185 -3.24 2.23 -9.89
CA ILE A 185 -2.61 1.44 -8.83
C ILE A 185 -1.94 0.26 -9.53
N ASN A 186 -0.62 0.16 -9.46
CA ASN A 186 0.12 -0.86 -10.20
C ASN A 186 0.23 -2.20 -9.45
N ASP A 187 1.08 -3.10 -9.95
CA ASP A 187 1.09 -4.51 -9.55
C ASP A 187 1.54 -4.66 -8.09
N PHE A 188 0.83 -5.47 -7.31
CA PHE A 188 1.15 -5.73 -5.91
C PHE A 188 1.22 -4.49 -5.00
N ALA A 189 0.68 -3.34 -5.44
CA ALA A 189 0.83 -2.06 -4.74
C ALA A 189 0.41 -2.14 -3.26
N PHE A 190 -0.67 -2.87 -2.95
CA PHE A 190 -1.17 -3.06 -1.59
C PHE A 190 -1.03 -4.51 -1.11
N LYS A 191 -0.04 -5.25 -1.62
CA LYS A 191 0.20 -6.64 -1.19
C LYS A 191 0.60 -6.69 0.29
N ASN A 192 -0.09 -7.53 1.05
CA ASN A 192 0.13 -7.81 2.46
C ASN A 192 0.14 -6.53 3.30
N MET A 193 -0.79 -5.60 3.08
CA MET A 193 -0.98 -4.49 4.02
C MET A 193 -1.66 -5.02 5.28
N LEU A 194 -0.85 -5.42 6.26
CA LEU A 194 -1.27 -6.30 7.37
C LEU A 194 -2.15 -5.62 8.42
N ARG A 195 -2.39 -4.32 8.30
CA ARG A 195 -3.23 -3.54 9.22
C ARG A 195 -4.17 -2.56 8.53
N LEU A 196 -4.29 -2.61 7.21
CA LEU A 196 -5.16 -1.68 6.49
C LEU A 196 -6.62 -2.01 6.79
N GLU A 197 -7.29 -1.15 7.54
CA GLU A 197 -8.69 -1.30 7.97
C GLU A 197 -9.64 -0.51 7.07
N LYS A 198 -9.13 0.55 6.40
CA LYS A 198 -9.90 1.43 5.55
C LYS A 198 -9.05 1.96 4.38
N ILE A 199 -9.62 1.90 3.19
CA ILE A 199 -9.12 2.61 2.02
C ILE A 199 -10.28 3.31 1.32
N GLU A 200 -10.07 4.59 0.98
CA GLU A 200 -11.02 5.36 0.18
C GLU A 200 -10.45 5.56 -1.22
N LEU A 201 -10.99 4.81 -2.20
CA LEU A 201 -10.67 4.97 -3.62
C LEU A 201 -11.64 5.98 -4.25
N LYS A 202 -11.11 7.03 -4.87
CA LYS A 202 -11.92 8.10 -5.48
C LYS A 202 -12.30 7.80 -6.92
N GLU A 203 -13.39 8.41 -7.37
CA GLU A 203 -13.73 8.47 -8.80
C GLU A 203 -12.60 9.12 -9.59
N GLY A 204 -12.40 8.63 -10.81
CA GLY A 204 -11.28 8.99 -11.67
C GLY A 204 -10.15 7.95 -11.68
N LEU A 205 -10.13 6.98 -10.76
CA LEU A 205 -9.27 5.81 -10.81
C LEU A 205 -9.66 4.90 -11.97
N GLU A 206 -8.72 4.57 -12.85
CA GLU A 206 -8.99 3.87 -14.11
C GLU A 206 -8.50 2.42 -14.09
N ARG A 207 -7.36 2.16 -13.42
CA ARG A 207 -6.67 0.86 -13.48
C ARG A 207 -6.23 0.34 -12.11
N LEU A 208 -6.47 -0.96 -11.89
CA LEU A 208 -5.86 -1.76 -10.82
C LEU A 208 -4.94 -2.83 -11.43
N GLY A 209 -3.71 -2.93 -10.92
CA GLY A 209 -2.70 -3.87 -11.41
C GLY A 209 -2.94 -5.32 -10.98
N ARG A 210 -2.04 -6.20 -11.44
CA ARG A 210 -2.02 -7.61 -11.05
C ARG A 210 -1.80 -7.72 -9.55
N LEU A 211 -2.62 -8.51 -8.86
CA LEU A 211 -2.49 -8.77 -7.42
C LEU A 211 -2.39 -7.48 -6.59
N ALA A 212 -3.02 -6.39 -7.06
CA ALA A 212 -2.97 -5.08 -6.40
C ALA A 212 -3.40 -5.18 -4.94
N PHE A 213 -4.46 -5.94 -4.65
CA PHE A 213 -4.88 -6.33 -3.30
C PHE A 213 -4.63 -7.82 -3.10
N PHE A 214 -3.57 -8.16 -2.37
CA PHE A 214 -3.22 -9.54 -2.08
C PHE A 214 -2.87 -9.70 -0.60
N GLY A 215 -3.59 -10.51 0.17
CA GLY A 215 -3.23 -10.79 1.57
C GLY A 215 -3.49 -9.62 2.53
N THR A 216 -4.34 -8.67 2.14
CA THR A 216 -4.72 -7.48 2.93
C THR A 216 -5.92 -7.81 3.79
N ASN A 217 -5.69 -8.66 4.79
CA ASN A 217 -6.74 -9.37 5.52
C ASN A 217 -7.43 -8.54 6.61
N ASP A 218 -6.91 -7.38 6.99
CA ASP A 218 -7.57 -6.51 7.99
C ASP A 218 -8.61 -5.57 7.36
N LEU A 219 -8.74 -5.57 6.03
CA LEU A 219 -9.68 -4.72 5.29
C LEU A 219 -11.05 -5.41 5.21
N PRO A 220 -12.08 -4.93 5.93
CA PRO A 220 -13.38 -5.60 5.97
C PRO A 220 -14.27 -5.26 4.77
N GLU A 221 -14.07 -4.10 4.16
CA GLU A 221 -14.85 -3.63 3.02
C GLU A 221 -13.96 -2.92 2.01
N LEU A 222 -14.21 -3.18 0.72
CA LEU A 222 -13.54 -2.49 -0.38
C LEU A 222 -14.56 -2.03 -1.41
N ILE A 223 -14.57 -0.73 -1.69
CA ILE A 223 -15.40 -0.11 -2.72
C ILE A 223 -14.52 0.28 -3.89
N ILE A 224 -14.74 -0.34 -5.03
CA ILE A 224 -14.11 -0.01 -6.31
C ILE A 224 -14.98 1.03 -7.02
N PRO A 225 -14.45 2.23 -7.34
CA PRO A 225 -15.26 3.31 -7.90
C PRO A 225 -15.74 3.01 -9.32
N ASN A 226 -16.73 3.77 -9.78
CA ASN A 226 -17.36 3.56 -11.09
C ASN A 226 -16.37 3.71 -12.24
N SER A 227 -15.36 4.57 -12.10
CA SER A 227 -14.36 4.82 -13.13
C SER A 227 -13.43 3.65 -13.46
N VAL A 228 -13.29 2.64 -12.59
CA VAL A 228 -12.34 1.53 -12.83
C VAL A 228 -12.87 0.62 -13.92
N SER A 229 -12.11 0.50 -15.01
CA SER A 229 -12.47 -0.34 -16.17
C SER A 229 -11.36 -1.31 -16.58
N SER A 230 -10.15 -1.15 -16.03
CA SER A 230 -9.00 -1.99 -16.33
C SER A 230 -8.46 -2.70 -15.08
N TYR A 231 -8.31 -4.01 -15.18
CA TYR A 231 -7.83 -4.85 -14.09
C TYR A 231 -6.71 -5.76 -14.59
N GLY A 232 -5.61 -5.82 -13.85
CA GLY A 232 -4.55 -6.79 -14.04
C GLY A 232 -4.96 -8.18 -13.54
N LYS A 233 -4.16 -9.19 -13.84
CA LYS A 233 -4.45 -10.58 -13.47
C LYS A 233 -4.62 -10.74 -11.95
N ASN A 234 -5.66 -11.44 -11.52
CA ASN A 234 -5.96 -11.70 -10.10
C ASN A 234 -5.89 -10.42 -9.24
N PRO A 235 -6.66 -9.37 -9.55
CA PRO A 235 -6.53 -8.06 -8.89
C PRO A 235 -6.84 -8.13 -7.39
N PHE A 236 -7.68 -9.08 -6.97
CA PHE A 236 -8.05 -9.37 -5.59
C PHE A 236 -7.74 -10.83 -5.27
N TYR A 237 -6.84 -11.08 -4.31
CA TYR A 237 -6.38 -12.42 -4.02
C TYR A 237 -6.14 -12.64 -2.53
N GLU A 238 -6.62 -13.75 -1.96
CA GLU A 238 -6.44 -14.09 -0.53
C GLU A 238 -6.80 -12.90 0.40
N LEU A 239 -8.08 -12.51 0.42
CA LEU A 239 -8.59 -11.42 1.25
C LEU A 239 -9.52 -11.99 2.32
N ASP A 240 -8.95 -12.78 3.23
CA ASP A 240 -9.68 -13.65 4.17
C ASP A 240 -10.53 -12.90 5.18
N GLY A 241 -10.17 -11.66 5.52
CA GLY A 241 -10.98 -10.81 6.40
C GLY A 241 -11.98 -9.89 5.69
N MET A 242 -12.01 -9.89 4.36
CA MET A 242 -12.99 -9.14 3.58
C MET A 242 -14.38 -9.70 3.85
N ARG A 243 -15.32 -8.83 4.24
CA ARG A 243 -16.74 -9.15 4.39
C ARG A 243 -17.56 -8.69 3.19
N LYS A 244 -17.22 -7.52 2.62
CA LYS A 244 -17.95 -6.94 1.50
C LYS A 244 -17.01 -6.37 0.44
N ILE A 245 -17.28 -6.64 -0.82
CA ILE A 245 -16.63 -5.94 -1.93
C ILE A 245 -17.68 -5.39 -2.90
N VAL A 246 -17.51 -4.13 -3.27
CA VAL A 246 -18.41 -3.41 -4.19
C VAL A 246 -17.65 -3.04 -5.45
N PHE A 247 -18.20 -3.40 -6.60
CA PHE A 247 -17.66 -3.08 -7.91
C PHE A 247 -18.52 -2.02 -8.59
N GLY A 248 -17.86 -0.96 -9.05
CA GLY A 248 -18.50 0.17 -9.73
C GLY A 248 -19.09 -0.18 -11.11
N LYS A 249 -19.80 0.79 -11.69
CA LYS A 249 -20.57 0.64 -12.94
C LYS A 249 -19.76 0.15 -14.15
N ASN A 250 -18.44 0.41 -14.21
CA ASN A 250 -17.59 0.01 -15.34
C ASN A 250 -16.91 -1.36 -15.16
N THR A 251 -17.14 -2.05 -14.04
CA THR A 251 -16.66 -3.42 -13.82
C THR A 251 -17.58 -4.43 -14.52
N ASN A 252 -17.46 -4.53 -15.86
CA ASN A 252 -18.41 -5.28 -16.69
C ASN A 252 -17.93 -6.69 -17.06
N TYR A 253 -16.63 -6.94 -16.99
CA TYR A 253 -16.01 -8.19 -17.43
C TYR A 253 -15.21 -8.82 -16.29
N ILE A 254 -15.67 -9.98 -15.83
CA ILE A 254 -15.14 -10.72 -14.69
C ILE A 254 -14.43 -11.96 -15.23
N PHE A 255 -13.14 -11.80 -15.54
CA PHE A 255 -12.32 -12.84 -16.15
C PHE A 255 -11.84 -13.90 -15.15
N GLN A 256 -11.26 -14.99 -15.65
CA GLN A 256 -10.69 -16.06 -14.83
C GLN A 256 -9.71 -15.54 -13.75
N GLY A 257 -10.01 -15.81 -12.48
CA GLY A 257 -9.19 -15.44 -11.34
C GLY A 257 -9.42 -14.02 -10.81
N PHE A 258 -10.46 -13.31 -11.28
CA PHE A 258 -10.79 -11.95 -10.84
C PHE A 258 -10.87 -11.81 -9.31
N LEU A 259 -11.55 -12.75 -8.64
CA LEU A 259 -11.42 -12.97 -7.19
C LEU A 259 -10.76 -14.33 -6.97
N GLY A 260 -9.48 -14.32 -6.60
CA GLY A 260 -8.67 -15.52 -6.50
C GLY A 260 -8.26 -15.91 -5.08
N GLY A 261 -7.92 -17.18 -4.87
CA GLY A 261 -7.34 -17.65 -3.61
C GLY A 261 -8.40 -17.92 -2.56
N SER A 262 -8.30 -17.27 -1.40
CA SER A 262 -9.20 -17.48 -0.25
C SER A 262 -9.94 -16.20 0.15
N PHE A 263 -11.18 -16.36 0.60
CA PHE A 263 -12.10 -15.29 1.02
C PHE A 263 -12.96 -15.81 2.19
N THR A 264 -12.33 -16.21 3.30
CA THR A 264 -13.02 -16.96 4.37
C THR A 264 -14.19 -16.24 5.03
N ASN A 265 -14.16 -14.91 5.13
CA ASN A 265 -15.18 -14.11 5.80
C ASN A 265 -16.10 -13.35 4.83
N LEU A 266 -16.04 -13.63 3.53
CA LEU A 266 -16.81 -12.87 2.55
C LEU A 266 -18.30 -13.19 2.67
N GLU A 267 -19.09 -12.14 2.86
CA GLU A 267 -20.53 -12.19 3.10
C GLU A 267 -21.32 -11.60 1.92
N GLU A 268 -20.78 -10.57 1.25
CA GLU A 268 -21.45 -9.90 0.14
C GLU A 268 -20.49 -9.51 -1.00
N ILE A 269 -20.92 -9.78 -2.24
CA ILE A 269 -20.33 -9.20 -3.46
C ILE A 269 -21.40 -8.34 -4.14
N GLN A 270 -21.09 -7.08 -4.38
CA GLN A 270 -21.98 -6.15 -5.08
C GLN A 270 -21.39 -5.75 -6.43
N PHE A 271 -22.17 -5.86 -7.49
CA PHE A 271 -21.86 -5.34 -8.82
C PHE A 271 -22.84 -4.25 -9.21
N ASN A 272 -22.33 -3.04 -9.45
CA ASN A 272 -23.13 -1.89 -9.89
C ASN A 272 -23.20 -1.77 -11.42
N SER A 273 -22.66 -2.73 -12.15
CA SER A 273 -22.79 -2.78 -13.60
C SER A 273 -24.17 -3.32 -14.01
N GLU A 274 -24.79 -2.66 -14.99
CA GLU A 274 -26.02 -3.15 -15.61
C GLU A 274 -25.80 -4.44 -16.42
N LYS A 275 -24.57 -4.70 -16.89
CA LYS A 275 -24.24 -5.84 -17.75
C LYS A 275 -22.95 -6.50 -17.30
N LEU A 276 -23.05 -7.76 -16.92
CA LEU A 276 -21.91 -8.59 -16.55
C LEU A 276 -21.60 -9.61 -17.63
N GLN A 277 -20.31 -9.83 -17.85
CA GLN A 277 -19.78 -10.97 -18.58
C GLN A 277 -18.85 -11.72 -17.65
N ILE A 278 -19.20 -12.96 -17.31
CA ILE A 278 -18.47 -13.75 -16.31
C ILE A 278 -17.85 -14.98 -16.96
N GLU A 279 -16.54 -15.13 -16.79
CA GLU A 279 -15.81 -16.29 -17.27
C GLU A 279 -15.76 -17.44 -16.26
N SER A 280 -15.53 -18.64 -16.77
CA SER A 280 -15.26 -19.80 -15.93
C SER A 280 -14.03 -19.56 -15.05
N GLY A 281 -14.16 -19.86 -13.75
CA GLY A 281 -13.10 -19.63 -12.77
C GLY A 281 -12.90 -18.16 -12.38
N ALA A 282 -13.84 -17.26 -12.69
CA ALA A 282 -13.86 -15.89 -12.20
C ALA A 282 -13.63 -15.79 -10.68
N PHE A 283 -14.26 -16.70 -9.94
CA PHE A 283 -14.17 -16.83 -8.50
C PHE A 283 -13.52 -18.16 -8.14
N SER A 284 -12.20 -18.21 -7.96
CA SER A 284 -11.52 -19.50 -7.76
C SER A 284 -11.76 -20.12 -6.37
N PHE A 285 -12.12 -19.29 -5.40
CA PHE A 285 -12.43 -19.69 -4.02
C PHE A 285 -13.77 -20.42 -3.88
N PHE A 286 -14.62 -20.41 -4.91
CA PHE A 286 -15.93 -21.08 -4.90
C PHE A 286 -15.83 -22.59 -4.68
N SER A 287 -14.71 -23.20 -5.04
CA SER A 287 -14.45 -24.62 -4.80
C SER A 287 -14.19 -24.94 -3.32
N SER A 288 -13.86 -23.94 -2.50
CA SER A 288 -13.46 -24.10 -1.09
C SER A 288 -14.38 -23.38 -0.09
N THR A 289 -15.40 -22.65 -0.55
CA THR A 289 -16.36 -21.90 0.28
C THR A 289 -17.78 -22.43 0.12
N ASN A 290 -18.60 -22.27 1.17
CA ASN A 290 -20.02 -22.57 1.07
C ASN A 290 -20.74 -21.43 0.33
N GLN A 291 -20.86 -21.57 -0.99
CA GLN A 291 -21.51 -20.63 -1.89
C GLN A 291 -22.95 -20.29 -1.47
N GLU A 292 -23.62 -21.16 -0.71
CA GLU A 292 -25.00 -20.96 -0.24
C GLU A 292 -25.15 -19.79 0.75
N LYS A 293 -24.04 -19.29 1.32
CA LYS A 293 -24.06 -18.18 2.30
C LYS A 293 -23.73 -16.82 1.70
N LEU A 294 -23.22 -16.77 0.47
CA LEU A 294 -22.73 -15.54 -0.14
C LEU A 294 -23.89 -14.78 -0.78
N LEU A 295 -24.10 -13.53 -0.34
CA LEU A 295 -25.06 -12.63 -0.96
C LEU A 295 -24.44 -11.94 -2.17
N PHE A 296 -25.18 -11.92 -3.28
CA PHE A 296 -24.89 -11.11 -4.43
C PHE A 296 -25.87 -9.95 -4.51
N THR A 297 -25.36 -8.74 -4.67
CA THR A 297 -26.17 -7.55 -4.92
C THR A 297 -25.89 -7.04 -6.33
N VAL A 298 -26.92 -6.91 -7.16
CA VAL A 298 -26.81 -6.42 -8.54
C VAL A 298 -27.85 -5.35 -8.84
N VAL A 299 -27.77 -4.72 -10.01
CA VAL A 299 -28.61 -3.57 -10.38
C VAL A 299 -29.50 -3.81 -11.58
N SER A 300 -29.46 -5.02 -12.15
CA SER A 300 -30.26 -5.40 -13.32
C SER A 300 -30.62 -6.89 -13.29
N GLU A 301 -31.72 -7.24 -13.95
CA GLU A 301 -32.10 -8.65 -14.20
C GLU A 301 -31.08 -9.35 -15.10
N GLU A 302 -30.46 -8.63 -16.05
CA GLU A 302 -29.42 -9.19 -16.94
C GLU A 302 -28.18 -9.64 -16.15
N ALA A 303 -27.71 -8.84 -15.20
CA ALA A 303 -26.58 -9.20 -14.33
C ALA A 303 -26.93 -10.38 -13.40
N LYS A 304 -28.17 -10.42 -12.89
CA LYS A 304 -28.68 -11.54 -12.10
C LYS A 304 -28.69 -12.84 -12.91
N GLU A 305 -29.20 -12.81 -14.14
CA GLU A 305 -29.24 -13.98 -15.03
C GLU A 305 -27.82 -14.51 -15.34
N GLU A 306 -26.86 -13.63 -15.59
CA GLU A 306 -25.46 -14.03 -15.81
C GLU A 306 -24.86 -14.72 -14.58
N LEU A 307 -25.08 -14.21 -13.36
CA LEU A 307 -24.63 -14.85 -12.12
C LEU A 307 -25.23 -16.25 -11.95
N MET A 308 -26.54 -16.40 -12.16
CA MET A 308 -27.21 -17.70 -12.05
C MET A 308 -26.68 -18.68 -13.11
N THR A 309 -26.51 -18.23 -14.35
CA THR A 309 -26.15 -19.09 -15.48
C THR A 309 -24.68 -19.50 -15.46
N LYS A 310 -23.77 -18.57 -15.15
CA LYS A 310 -22.31 -18.83 -15.20
C LYS A 310 -21.77 -19.46 -13.93
N LEU A 311 -22.38 -19.16 -12.80
CA LEU A 311 -21.85 -19.56 -11.49
C LEU A 311 -22.79 -20.47 -10.71
N GLY A 312 -24.03 -20.68 -11.17
CA GLY A 312 -25.00 -21.54 -10.49
C GLY A 312 -25.52 -20.96 -9.17
N ILE A 313 -25.45 -19.63 -9.00
CA ILE A 313 -25.91 -18.96 -7.77
C ILE A 313 -27.43 -19.13 -7.64
N ASN A 314 -27.90 -19.48 -6.45
CA ASN A 314 -29.32 -19.55 -6.15
C ASN A 314 -29.94 -18.14 -6.19
N GLU A 315 -31.10 -18.00 -6.84
CA GLU A 315 -31.82 -16.73 -6.93
C GLU A 315 -32.08 -16.07 -5.56
N ASN A 316 -32.32 -16.84 -4.50
CA ASN A 316 -32.54 -16.32 -3.15
C ASN A 316 -31.30 -15.64 -2.55
N ASN A 317 -30.12 -15.92 -3.11
CA ASN A 317 -28.85 -15.30 -2.74
C ASN A 317 -28.51 -14.11 -3.63
N ILE A 318 -29.43 -13.65 -4.49
CA ILE A 318 -29.25 -12.47 -5.34
C ILE A 318 -30.31 -11.43 -5.01
N ARG A 319 -29.86 -10.22 -4.67
CA ARG A 319 -30.70 -9.05 -4.45
C ARG A 319 -30.50 -8.05 -5.58
N ILE A 320 -31.60 -7.62 -6.21
CA ILE A 320 -31.58 -6.47 -7.11
C ILE A 320 -31.83 -5.20 -6.30
N ILE A 321 -31.06 -4.16 -6.56
CA ILE A 321 -31.23 -2.83 -5.97
C ILE A 321 -31.33 -1.76 -7.06
N ASP A 322 -32.11 -0.73 -6.79
CA ASP A 322 -32.05 0.50 -7.58
C ASP A 322 -30.85 1.33 -7.11
N LEU A 323 -29.95 1.69 -8.02
CA LEU A 323 -28.91 2.66 -7.71
C LEU A 323 -29.55 4.04 -7.56
N VAL A 324 -29.67 4.51 -6.33
CA VAL A 324 -29.84 5.95 -6.10
C VAL A 324 -28.46 6.56 -6.29
N ASP A 325 -28.25 7.25 -7.42
CA ASP A 325 -27.02 8.01 -7.61
C ASP A 325 -26.82 8.92 -6.38
N PRO A 326 -25.62 8.92 -5.76
CA PRO A 326 -25.36 9.83 -4.66
C PRO A 326 -25.56 11.25 -5.18
N VAL A 327 -26.60 11.93 -4.65
CA VAL A 327 -26.91 13.33 -4.98
C VAL A 327 -25.63 14.13 -4.86
N ASP A 328 -25.21 14.77 -5.96
CA ASP A 328 -24.01 15.60 -5.97
C ASP A 328 -24.13 16.65 -4.84
N PRO A 329 -23.23 16.67 -3.84
CA PRO A 329 -23.27 17.66 -2.78
C PRO A 329 -23.03 19.09 -3.28
N LYS A 330 -22.71 19.28 -4.57
CA LYS A 330 -22.58 20.59 -5.23
C LYS A 330 -23.84 21.08 -5.94
N THR A 331 -24.96 20.35 -5.88
CA THR A 331 -26.20 20.83 -6.47
C THR A 331 -26.74 22.00 -5.64
N PRO A 332 -26.85 23.24 -6.18
CA PRO A 332 -27.41 24.36 -5.42
C PRO A 332 -28.86 24.04 -5.11
N VAL A 333 -29.22 23.97 -3.83
CA VAL A 333 -30.62 23.99 -3.41
C VAL A 333 -31.13 25.40 -3.73
N ASN A 334 -31.88 25.54 -4.82
CA ASN A 334 -32.64 26.76 -5.08
C ASN A 334 -33.57 26.99 -3.88
N PRO A 335 -33.54 28.18 -3.24
CA PRO A 335 -34.51 28.49 -2.20
C PRO A 335 -35.90 28.46 -2.83
N VAL A 336 -36.77 27.61 -2.29
CA VAL A 336 -38.19 27.64 -2.62
C VAL A 336 -38.74 28.99 -2.17
N ASP A 337 -39.21 29.77 -3.14
CA ASP A 337 -39.97 31.01 -2.92
C ASP A 337 -41.11 30.76 -1.93
N LYS A 338 -41.02 31.38 -0.76
CA LYS A 338 -42.15 31.59 0.15
C LYS A 338 -42.48 33.08 0.19
N ASP A 339 -43.10 33.56 -0.87
CA ASP A 339 -43.89 34.80 -0.85
C ASP A 339 -45.36 34.47 -1.10
N SER A 340 -46.07 34.15 -0.03
CA SER A 340 -47.51 34.36 0.06
C SER A 340 -47.78 35.33 1.22
N LYS A 341 -47.96 36.59 0.85
CA LYS A 341 -48.57 37.63 1.69
C LYS A 341 -49.98 37.20 2.08
N VAL A 342 -50.30 37.14 3.38
CA VAL A 342 -51.61 37.54 3.92
C VAL A 342 -51.45 38.00 5.39
N ASP A 343 -51.85 39.26 5.57
CA ASP A 343 -52.46 39.97 6.70
C ASP A 343 -51.80 40.18 8.07
N GLN A 344 -51.72 41.48 8.34
CA GLN A 344 -51.58 42.15 9.63
C GLN A 344 -52.74 41.78 10.57
N ASN A 345 -52.44 41.55 11.85
CA ASN A 345 -53.06 42.31 12.92
C ASN A 345 -52.44 42.05 14.31
N ASN A 346 -52.31 43.16 15.04
CA ASN A 346 -52.37 43.32 16.49
C ASN A 346 -51.22 42.86 17.42
N SER A 347 -50.41 43.89 17.76
CA SER A 347 -50.36 44.50 19.09
C SER A 347 -49.49 43.89 20.20
N ASN A 348 -48.79 44.84 20.84
CA ASN A 348 -48.37 44.93 22.24
C ASN A 348 -46.98 44.42 22.69
N LYS A 349 -46.13 45.44 22.88
CA LYS A 349 -45.49 45.87 24.15
C LYS A 349 -44.30 45.07 24.71
N ASN A 350 -43.20 45.82 24.79
CA ASN A 350 -42.33 46.04 25.95
C ASN A 350 -41.74 44.82 26.67
N ASN A 351 -40.41 44.69 26.68
CA ASN A 351 -39.57 45.34 27.69
C ASN A 351 -38.07 45.09 27.48
N GLN A 352 -37.30 46.15 27.71
CA GLN A 352 -35.85 46.15 27.95
C GLN A 352 -35.51 45.64 29.36
N GLY A 353 -34.24 45.29 29.57
CA GLY A 353 -33.57 45.29 30.88
C GLY A 353 -32.77 44.01 31.13
N ASN A 354 -31.48 44.00 30.83
CA ASN A 354 -30.36 44.41 31.70
C ASN A 354 -29.82 43.31 32.63
N ASN A 355 -28.52 43.06 32.47
CA ASN A 355 -27.49 42.77 33.48
C ASN A 355 -27.84 41.90 34.71
N SER A 356 -27.03 40.88 34.98
CA SER A 356 -25.81 41.04 35.79
C SER A 356 -25.17 39.70 36.16
N ASP A 357 -23.84 39.72 36.10
CA ASP A 357 -22.84 38.95 36.85
C ASP A 357 -23.31 37.96 37.93
N VAL A 358 -22.78 36.72 37.86
CA VAL A 358 -22.43 35.95 39.05
C VAL A 358 -21.05 35.32 38.86
N LYS A 359 -20.17 35.64 39.80
CA LYS A 359 -18.79 35.20 39.95
C LYS A 359 -18.76 34.17 41.10
N ILE A 360 -18.40 32.91 40.88
CA ILE A 360 -18.00 31.98 41.96
C ILE A 360 -16.83 31.06 41.54
N ILE A 361 -15.64 31.42 42.04
CA ILE A 361 -14.61 30.64 42.78
C ILE A 361 -14.24 29.20 42.36
N ASN A 362 -12.92 29.03 42.21
CA ASN A 362 -12.07 27.84 42.05
C ASN A 362 -12.30 26.65 43.01
N SER A 363 -12.02 25.43 42.52
CA SER A 363 -11.18 24.45 43.26
C SER A 363 -10.55 23.40 42.33
N HIS A 364 -9.22 23.27 42.42
CA HIS A 364 -8.38 22.22 41.86
C HIS A 364 -8.68 20.83 42.45
N SER A 365 -8.58 19.78 41.64
CA SER A 365 -7.88 18.54 42.03
C SER A 365 -7.50 17.73 40.78
N GLY A 366 -6.20 17.53 40.59
CA GLY A 366 -5.64 16.75 39.50
C GLY A 366 -5.85 15.25 39.67
N LYS A 367 -5.98 14.56 38.53
CA LYS A 367 -5.66 13.15 38.39
C LYS A 367 -4.87 12.96 37.11
N THR A 368 -3.62 12.55 37.28
CA THR A 368 -2.72 12.01 36.27
C THR A 368 -3.32 10.76 35.64
N ASN A 369 -3.53 10.77 34.32
CA ASN A 369 -3.75 9.56 33.54
C ASN A 369 -2.38 8.99 33.13
N GLN A 370 -2.07 7.79 33.61
CA GLN A 370 -1.00 6.97 33.06
C GLN A 370 -1.47 6.44 31.70
N GLU A 371 -0.76 6.85 30.64
CA GLU A 371 -0.84 6.23 29.32
C GLU A 371 -0.38 4.78 29.42
N LEU A 372 -1.30 3.85 29.12
CA LEU A 372 -0.98 2.46 28.83
C LEU A 372 -0.38 2.37 27.43
N LEU A 373 0.94 2.20 27.37
CA LEU A 373 1.69 1.83 26.16
C LEU A 373 1.15 0.50 25.57
N PRO A 374 0.94 0.38 24.25
CA PRO A 374 0.56 -0.90 23.65
C PRO A 374 1.71 -1.91 23.72
N LYS A 375 1.36 -3.15 24.07
CA LYS A 375 2.28 -4.28 24.28
C LYS A 375 3.04 -4.64 22.99
N THR A 376 4.36 -4.76 23.10
CA THR A 376 5.34 -5.09 22.06
C THR A 376 5.28 -6.53 21.49
N ASN A 377 4.20 -7.28 21.73
CA ASN A 377 4.11 -8.71 21.36
C ASN A 377 3.51 -8.96 19.96
N GLU A 378 2.68 -8.07 19.43
CA GLU A 378 2.11 -8.23 18.08
C GLU A 378 3.15 -8.10 16.96
N LYS A 379 4.11 -7.16 17.11
CA LYS A 379 5.17 -6.95 16.09
C LYS A 379 6.03 -8.20 15.87
N LYS A 380 6.28 -9.02 16.90
CA LYS A 380 7.09 -10.25 16.75
C LYS A 380 6.36 -11.36 15.97
N SER A 381 5.05 -11.51 16.19
CA SER A 381 4.25 -12.54 15.50
C SER A 381 4.13 -12.26 14.01
N ILE A 382 3.98 -10.99 13.64
CA ILE A 382 3.89 -10.54 12.24
C ILE A 382 5.22 -10.74 11.50
N ILE A 383 6.36 -10.38 12.11
CA ILE A 383 7.69 -10.59 11.51
C ILE A 383 7.92 -12.08 11.22
N SER A 384 7.50 -12.98 12.12
CA SER A 384 7.60 -14.43 11.90
C SER A 384 6.69 -14.95 10.77
N LEU A 385 5.49 -14.40 10.61
CA LEU A 385 4.57 -14.75 9.53
C LEU A 385 5.11 -14.30 8.16
N VAL A 386 5.66 -13.08 8.09
CA VAL A 386 6.26 -12.51 6.86
C VAL A 386 7.54 -13.24 6.46
N LEU A 387 8.39 -13.62 7.42
CA LEU A 387 9.56 -14.46 7.15
C LEU A 387 9.15 -15.87 6.69
N GLY A 388 8.07 -16.44 7.23
CA GLY A 388 7.54 -17.73 6.79
C GLY A 388 7.04 -17.72 5.34
N LEU A 389 6.29 -16.69 4.95
CA LEU A 389 5.79 -16.52 3.57
C LEU A 389 6.92 -16.18 2.57
N GLY A 390 7.94 -15.44 3.00
CA GLY A 390 9.13 -15.16 2.18
C GLY A 390 10.05 -16.37 1.97
N MET A 391 10.07 -17.33 2.91
CA MET A 391 10.90 -18.54 2.83
C MET A 391 10.27 -19.66 1.99
N LEU A 392 8.95 -19.63 1.77
CA LEU A 392 8.25 -20.61 0.92
C LEU A 392 8.63 -20.50 -0.57
N GLY A 393 9.33 -19.44 -0.99
CA GLY A 393 9.76 -19.24 -2.38
C GLY A 393 11.17 -19.70 -2.74
N VAL A 394 12.09 -19.96 -1.78
CA VAL A 394 13.48 -20.30 -2.10
C VAL A 394 14.11 -21.13 -0.97
N ILE A 395 13.90 -22.45 -0.98
CA ILE A 395 14.86 -23.37 -0.36
C ILE A 395 15.93 -23.65 -1.43
N PRO A 396 17.18 -23.18 -1.29
CA PRO A 396 18.25 -23.69 -2.12
C PRO A 396 18.49 -25.14 -1.71
N VAL A 397 18.23 -26.07 -2.63
CA VAL A 397 18.65 -27.46 -2.49
C VAL A 397 20.17 -27.48 -2.40
N ILE A 398 20.71 -27.56 -1.19
CA ILE A 398 22.12 -27.82 -0.95
C ILE A 398 22.35 -29.31 -1.25
N MET A 399 22.67 -29.62 -2.51
CA MET A 399 23.27 -30.91 -2.86
C MET A 399 24.67 -30.96 -2.22
N LYS A 400 24.78 -31.64 -1.08
CA LYS A 400 26.07 -32.14 -0.59
C LYS A 400 26.57 -33.20 -1.57
N ARG A 401 27.46 -32.82 -2.50
CA ARG A 401 28.38 -33.79 -3.12
C ARG A 401 29.35 -34.24 -2.03
N LYS A 402 29.21 -35.49 -1.58
CA LYS A 402 30.28 -36.18 -0.87
C LYS A 402 31.43 -36.40 -1.87
N ILE A 403 32.61 -35.96 -1.47
CA ILE A 403 33.90 -36.42 -2.02
C ILE A 403 34.11 -37.85 -1.53
#